data_AF-A0A7W1K2P3-F1
#
_entry.id   AF-A0A7W1K2P3-F1
#
_cell.length_a   1.000
_cell.length_b   1.000
_cell.length_c   1.000
_cell.angle_alpha   90.00
_cell.angle_beta   90.00
_cell.angle_gamma   90.00
#
_symmetry.space_group_name_H-M   'P 1'
#
loop_
_entity.id
_entity.type
_entity.pdbx_description
1 polymer ?
#
loop_
_entity_poly.entity_id
_entity_poly.type
_entity_poly.pdbx_seq_one_letter_code
_entity_poly.pdbx_strand_id
1 'polypeptide(L)'
;MGRIKVPSRLRKVYPHVIAHDDVFAQDTDDEVWLTEAGRRGWVVLMKDDRIRYRPGEQRAVLEAGVACFCLNPSKGMTAEQMADALVTALPTILSITAASPDRGFIKGVNRRGQVRHLFP
;
A
#
# COMPACT_ATOMS: atom_id res chain seq x y z
N MET A 1 17.83 2.05 0.13
CA MET A 1 17.78 2.09 1.62
C MET A 1 16.38 1.96 2.23
N GLY A 2 15.28 2.38 1.59
CA GLY A 2 13.92 2.25 2.18
C GLY A 2 13.29 0.85 2.16
N ARG A 3 13.74 -0.04 1.24
CA ARG A 3 13.12 -1.36 0.95
C ARG A 3 13.09 -2.32 2.15
N ILE A 4 14.13 -2.32 2.99
CA ILE A 4 14.22 -3.23 4.15
C ILE A 4 13.68 -2.57 5.43
N LYS A 5 13.84 -1.25 5.56
CA LYS A 5 13.59 -0.55 6.83
C LYS A 5 12.11 -0.39 7.16
N VAL A 6 11.26 -0.20 6.15
CA VAL A 6 9.82 0.02 6.39
C VAL A 6 9.10 -1.28 6.76
N PRO A 7 9.21 -2.40 6.00
CA PRO A 7 8.53 -3.65 6.37
C PRO A 7 8.96 -4.18 7.74
N SER A 8 10.27 -4.18 8.03
CA SER A 8 10.80 -4.64 9.31
C SER A 8 10.32 -3.80 10.51
N ARG A 9 10.02 -2.51 10.30
CA ARG A 9 9.44 -1.66 11.35
C ARG A 9 7.95 -1.91 11.52
N LEU A 10 7.22 -2.03 10.42
CA LEU A 10 5.79 -2.36 10.45
C LEU A 10 5.55 -3.70 11.13
N ARG A 11 6.40 -4.72 10.87
CA ARG A 11 6.32 -6.04 11.52
C ARG A 11 6.38 -6.03 13.03
N LYS A 12 7.04 -5.04 13.63
CA LYS A 12 7.10 -4.90 15.10
C LYS A 12 5.72 -4.63 15.71
N VAL A 13 4.82 -4.03 14.94
CA VAL A 13 3.46 -3.65 15.37
C VAL A 13 2.42 -4.57 14.72
N TYR A 14 2.65 -4.97 13.47
CA TYR A 14 1.77 -5.81 12.66
C TYR A 14 2.57 -6.99 12.09
N PRO A 15 2.67 -8.11 12.83
CA PRO A 15 3.54 -9.24 12.46
C PRO A 15 3.24 -9.86 11.09
N HIS A 16 2.01 -9.72 10.61
CA HIS A 16 1.56 -10.27 9.32
C HIS A 16 1.92 -9.40 8.11
N VAL A 17 2.72 -8.33 8.28
CA VAL A 17 3.18 -7.52 7.15
C VAL A 17 4.15 -8.31 6.29
N ILE A 18 3.80 -8.46 5.02
CA ILE A 18 4.59 -9.14 4.00
C ILE A 18 5.25 -8.09 3.13
N ALA A 19 6.57 -8.17 2.92
CA ALA A 19 7.23 -7.36 1.91
C ALA A 19 7.05 -8.04 0.56
N HIS A 20 6.88 -7.26 -0.49
CA HIS A 20 6.76 -7.78 -1.86
C HIS A 20 7.83 -8.83 -2.18
N ASP A 21 9.09 -8.48 -1.92
CA ASP A 21 10.27 -9.30 -2.21
C ASP A 21 10.36 -10.60 -1.36
N ASP A 22 9.48 -10.79 -0.36
CA ASP A 22 9.40 -12.05 0.39
C ASP A 22 8.57 -13.12 -0.35
N VAL A 23 7.75 -12.70 -1.32
CA VAL A 23 6.79 -13.58 -2.02
C VAL A 23 7.01 -13.57 -3.53
N PHE A 24 7.41 -12.43 -4.08
CA PHE A 24 7.55 -12.24 -5.52
C PHE A 24 9.00 -11.88 -5.88
N ALA A 25 9.43 -12.31 -7.07
CA ALA A 25 10.71 -11.89 -7.61
C ALA A 25 10.67 -10.38 -7.91
N GLN A 26 11.83 -9.70 -7.82
CA GLN A 26 11.89 -8.24 -7.98
C GLN A 26 11.47 -7.74 -9.37
N ASP A 27 11.53 -8.60 -10.37
CA ASP A 27 11.15 -8.38 -11.77
C ASP A 27 9.74 -8.90 -12.08
N THR A 28 8.97 -9.33 -11.07
CA THR A 28 7.57 -9.73 -11.27
C THR A 28 6.75 -8.53 -11.72
N ASP A 29 6.04 -8.68 -12.84
CA ASP A 29 5.18 -7.63 -13.38
C ASP A 29 4.08 -7.23 -12.39
N ASP A 30 3.76 -5.93 -12.38
CA ASP A 30 2.77 -5.36 -11.47
C ASP A 30 1.40 -6.03 -11.59
N GLU A 31 0.97 -6.35 -12.80
CA GLU A 31 -0.29 -7.05 -13.07
C GLU A 31 -0.34 -8.43 -12.39
N VAL A 32 0.77 -9.17 -12.41
CA VAL A 32 0.83 -10.54 -11.89
C VAL A 32 0.71 -10.53 -10.36
N TRP A 33 1.55 -9.75 -9.68
CA TRP A 33 1.54 -9.75 -8.22
C TRP A 33 0.33 -9.01 -7.63
N LEU A 34 -0.20 -7.99 -8.31
CA LEU A 34 -1.45 -7.31 -7.89
C LEU A 34 -2.65 -8.24 -8.01
N THR A 35 -2.75 -9.01 -9.09
CA THR A 35 -3.80 -10.02 -9.26
C THR A 35 -3.77 -11.03 -8.12
N GLU A 36 -2.59 -11.53 -7.78
CA GLU A 36 -2.44 -12.48 -6.67
C GLU A 36 -2.75 -11.84 -5.31
N ALA A 37 -2.34 -10.58 -5.08
CA ALA A 37 -2.68 -9.85 -3.87
C ALA A 37 -4.20 -9.67 -3.73
N GLY A 38 -4.90 -9.35 -4.83
CA GLY A 38 -6.35 -9.25 -4.89
C GLY A 38 -7.03 -10.59 -4.56
N ARG A 39 -6.59 -11.66 -5.22
CA ARG A 39 -7.09 -13.03 -4.99
C ARG A 39 -6.91 -13.49 -3.54
N ARG A 40 -5.81 -13.11 -2.90
CA ARG A 40 -5.54 -13.42 -1.48
C ARG A 40 -6.22 -12.48 -0.49
N GLY A 41 -6.91 -11.45 -0.98
CA GLY A 41 -7.53 -10.44 -0.14
C GLY A 41 -6.53 -9.60 0.65
N TRP A 42 -5.32 -9.41 0.13
CA TRP A 42 -4.31 -8.58 0.76
C TRP A 42 -4.60 -7.09 0.59
N VAL A 43 -4.20 -6.32 1.60
CA VAL A 43 -4.15 -4.85 1.53
C VAL A 43 -2.75 -4.46 1.05
N VAL A 44 -2.68 -3.65 0.00
CA VAL A 44 -1.42 -3.25 -0.61
C VAL A 44 -1.01 -1.87 -0.08
N LEU A 45 0.22 -1.77 0.44
CA LEU A 45 0.83 -0.51 0.88
C LEU A 45 1.96 -0.14 -0.08
N MET A 46 1.83 1.00 -0.75
CA MET A 46 2.85 1.49 -1.68
C MET A 46 3.48 2.79 -1.19
N LYS A 47 4.77 2.99 -1.53
CA LYS A 47 5.52 4.19 -1.15
C LYS A 47 5.39 5.31 -2.19
N ASP A 48 5.00 5.00 -3.42
CA ASP A 48 4.95 5.98 -4.50
C ASP A 48 3.49 6.25 -4.86
N ASP A 49 3.11 7.52 -4.84
CA ASP A 49 1.81 7.96 -5.28
C ASP A 49 1.77 8.21 -6.79
N ARG A 50 2.90 7.98 -7.49
CA ARG A 50 2.97 8.01 -8.95
C ARG A 50 2.07 6.99 -9.64
N ILE A 51 1.60 5.95 -8.95
CA ILE A 51 0.52 5.11 -9.48
C ILE A 51 -0.69 5.97 -9.90
N ARG A 52 -0.92 7.13 -9.26
CA ARG A 52 -1.96 8.11 -9.66
C ARG A 52 -1.83 8.61 -11.08
N TYR A 53 -0.62 8.59 -11.64
CA TYR A 53 -0.31 9.12 -12.96
C TYR A 53 -0.02 8.01 -13.97
N ARG A 54 -0.23 6.74 -13.59
CA ARG A 54 0.02 5.56 -14.41
C ARG A 54 -1.30 4.82 -14.63
N PRO A 55 -2.06 5.17 -15.69
CA PRO A 55 -3.37 4.57 -15.95
C PRO A 55 -3.37 3.04 -16.01
N GLY A 56 -2.29 2.44 -16.52
CA GLY A 56 -2.13 0.99 -16.56
C GLY A 56 -2.09 0.36 -15.17
N GLU A 57 -1.30 0.91 -14.26
CA GLU A 57 -1.21 0.43 -12.87
C GLU A 57 -2.51 0.69 -12.09
N GLN A 58 -3.16 1.83 -12.32
CA GLN A 58 -4.48 2.09 -11.73
C GLN A 58 -5.47 1.02 -12.15
N ARG A 59 -5.54 0.74 -13.45
CA ARG A 59 -6.45 -0.27 -13.99
C ARG A 59 -6.13 -1.65 -13.43
N ALA A 60 -4.85 -2.03 -13.32
CA ALA A 60 -4.45 -3.30 -12.70
C ALA A 60 -4.93 -3.42 -11.24
N VAL A 61 -4.85 -2.36 -10.44
CA VAL A 61 -5.38 -2.37 -9.04
C VAL A 61 -6.90 -2.50 -9.02
N LEU A 62 -7.60 -1.78 -9.88
CA LEU A 62 -9.06 -1.78 -9.95
C LEU A 62 -9.58 -3.15 -10.41
N GLU A 63 -9.02 -3.69 -11.50
CA GLU A 63 -9.39 -4.99 -12.08
C GLU A 63 -9.02 -6.16 -11.16
N ALA A 64 -7.89 -6.07 -10.45
CA ALA A 64 -7.50 -7.07 -9.45
C ALA A 64 -8.35 -7.01 -8.16
N GLY A 65 -9.22 -6.01 -7.99
CA GLY A 65 -10.02 -5.86 -6.77
C GLY A 65 -9.16 -5.61 -5.53
N VAL A 66 -8.06 -4.85 -5.67
CA VAL A 66 -7.12 -4.61 -4.57
C VAL A 66 -7.51 -3.35 -3.79
N ALA A 67 -7.41 -3.42 -2.46
CA ALA A 67 -7.42 -2.25 -1.58
C ALA A 67 -6.00 -1.68 -1.49
N CYS A 68 -5.72 -0.63 -2.27
CA CYS A 68 -4.38 -0.05 -2.37
C CYS A 68 -4.28 1.29 -1.63
N PHE A 69 -3.25 1.43 -0.78
CA PHE A 69 -2.96 2.65 -0.04
C PHE A 69 -1.54 3.15 -0.35
N CYS A 70 -1.45 4.35 -0.91
CA CYS A 70 -0.18 4.95 -1.33
C CYS A 70 0.25 6.00 -0.31
N LEU A 71 1.38 5.78 0.35
CA LEU A 71 2.03 6.79 1.16
C LEU A 71 2.55 7.91 0.25
N ASN A 72 2.28 9.16 0.63
CA ASN A 72 2.81 10.37 0.00
C ASN A 72 3.98 10.90 0.83
N PRO A 73 5.21 10.38 0.64
CA PRO A 73 6.35 10.87 1.39
C PRO A 73 6.61 12.33 1.03
N SER A 74 6.72 13.18 2.05
CA SER A 74 7.24 14.54 1.86
C SER A 74 8.75 14.49 1.64
N LYS A 75 9.30 15.48 0.92
CA LYS A 75 10.75 15.59 0.69
C LYS A 75 11.50 15.52 2.03
N GLY A 76 12.45 14.58 2.14
CA GLY A 76 13.26 14.37 3.34
C GLY A 76 12.66 13.43 4.40
N MET A 77 11.49 12.81 4.17
CA MET A 77 10.98 11.78 5.10
C MET A 77 11.93 10.59 5.19
N THR A 78 12.31 10.24 6.42
CA THR A 78 13.11 9.04 6.70
C THR A 78 12.25 7.77 6.59
N ALA A 79 12.89 6.61 6.48
CA ALA A 79 12.18 5.33 6.52
C ALA A 79 11.43 5.10 7.84
N GLU A 80 11.91 5.68 8.94
CA GLU A 80 11.22 5.70 10.23
C GLU A 80 9.92 6.47 10.15
N GLN A 81 9.98 7.72 9.71
CA GLN A 81 8.80 8.58 9.60
C GLN A 81 7.77 7.98 8.63
N MET A 82 8.21 7.31 7.57
CA MET A 82 7.32 6.60 6.65
C MET A 82 6.63 5.41 7.34
N ALA A 83 7.37 4.61 8.10
CA ALA A 83 6.80 3.50 8.85
C ALA A 83 5.81 4.00 9.92
N ASP A 84 6.15 5.05 10.67
CA ASP A 84 5.30 5.62 11.71
C ASP A 84 3.98 6.17 11.14
N ALA A 85 4.04 6.82 9.97
CA ALA A 85 2.85 7.28 9.27
C ALA A 85 1.94 6.11 8.85
N LEU A 86 2.53 5.01 8.34
CA LEU A 86 1.76 3.82 7.98
C LEU A 86 1.19 3.11 9.22
N VAL A 87 1.95 2.97 10.30
CA VAL A 87 1.47 2.42 11.59
C VAL A 87 0.27 3.23 12.08
N THR A 88 0.36 4.56 12.03
CA THR A 88 -0.72 5.46 12.43
C THR A 88 -1.96 5.27 11.54
N ALA A 89 -1.77 5.02 10.24
CA ALA A 89 -2.86 4.85 9.28
C ALA A 89 -3.54 3.47 9.35
N LEU A 90 -2.84 2.43 9.82
CA LEU A 90 -3.27 1.04 9.72
C LEU A 90 -4.67 0.75 10.31
N PRO A 91 -5.05 1.27 11.50
CA PRO A 91 -6.40 1.07 12.01
C PRO A 91 -7.48 1.62 11.05
N THR A 92 -7.26 2.79 10.46
CA THR A 92 -8.17 3.38 9.47
C THR A 92 -8.17 2.61 8.16
N ILE A 93 -7.01 2.16 7.69
CA ILE A 93 -6.86 1.32 6.49
C ILE A 93 -7.67 0.03 6.61
N LEU A 94 -7.54 -0.65 7.76
CA LEU A 94 -8.26 -1.90 8.03
C LEU A 94 -9.77 -1.66 8.12
N SER A 95 -10.19 -0.60 8.80
CA SER A 95 -11.61 -0.20 8.88
C SER A 95 -12.22 0.06 7.51
N ILE A 96 -11.55 0.86 6.67
CA ILE A 96 -11.99 1.14 5.29
C ILE A 96 -12.07 -0.14 4.47
N THR A 97 -11.06 -1.00 4.56
CA THR A 97 -11.01 -2.26 3.80
C THR A 97 -12.13 -3.20 4.23
N ALA A 98 -12.42 -3.29 5.53
CA ALA A 98 -13.52 -4.12 6.05
C ALA A 98 -14.90 -3.61 5.63
N ALA A 99 -15.06 -2.28 5.52
CA ALA A 99 -16.30 -1.65 5.06
C ALA A 99 -16.49 -1.65 3.53
N SER A 100 -15.50 -2.13 2.76
CA SER A 100 -15.49 -2.12 1.30
C SER A 100 -15.43 -3.56 0.76
N PRO A 101 -16.58 -4.26 0.66
CA PRO A 101 -16.61 -5.62 0.12
C PRO A 101 -16.18 -5.65 -1.36
N ASP A 102 -16.56 -4.63 -2.13
CA ASP A 102 -16.18 -4.43 -3.53
C ASP A 102 -14.87 -3.65 -3.59
N ARG A 103 -13.78 -4.34 -3.26
CA ARG A 103 -12.42 -3.80 -3.34
C ARG A 103 -12.04 -3.48 -4.79
N GLY A 104 -10.98 -2.71 -4.97
CA GLY A 104 -10.63 -2.08 -6.24
C GLY A 104 -10.63 -0.57 -6.08
N PHE A 105 -9.74 -0.08 -5.20
CA PHE A 105 -9.61 1.35 -4.97
C PHE A 105 -8.17 1.72 -4.63
N ILE A 106 -7.85 2.99 -4.86
CA ILE A 106 -6.57 3.58 -4.48
C ILE A 106 -6.85 4.76 -3.55
N LYS A 107 -6.24 4.76 -2.36
CA LYS A 107 -6.31 5.86 -1.39
C LYS A 107 -4.91 6.33 -0.99
N GLY A 108 -4.82 7.57 -0.55
CA GLY A 108 -3.56 8.22 -0.20
C GLY A 108 -3.37 8.25 1.30
N VAL A 109 -2.14 8.06 1.78
CA VAL A 109 -1.76 8.22 3.17
C VAL A 109 -0.77 9.38 3.24
N ASN A 110 -1.07 10.41 4.02
CA ASN A 110 -0.13 11.52 4.18
C ASN A 110 0.91 11.25 5.29
N ARG A 111 1.89 12.15 5.43
CA ARG A 111 2.92 12.07 6.47
C ARG A 111 2.43 12.00 7.92
N ARG A 112 1.16 12.31 8.18
CA ARG A 112 0.52 12.25 9.51
C ARG A 112 -0.30 10.95 9.70
N GLY A 113 -0.25 10.03 8.74
CA GLY A 113 -1.04 8.80 8.77
C GLY A 113 -2.52 9.01 8.44
N GLN A 114 -2.92 10.17 7.93
CA GLN A 114 -4.31 10.38 7.54
C GLN A 114 -4.57 9.76 6.18
N VAL A 115 -5.59 8.90 6.10
CA VAL A 115 -6.09 8.36 4.83
C VAL A 115 -6.96 9.40 4.14
N ARG A 116 -6.69 9.66 2.86
CA ARG A 116 -7.47 10.54 2.00
C ARG A 116 -7.92 9.78 0.76
N HIS A 117 -9.11 10.11 0.27
CA HIS A 117 -9.52 9.66 -1.06
C HIS A 117 -8.59 10.24 -2.11
N LEU A 118 -8.17 9.40 -3.05
CA LEU A 118 -7.52 9.82 -4.27
C LEU A 118 -8.54 9.67 -5.37
N PHE A 119 -9.11 10.80 -5.74
CA PHE A 119 -10.24 10.97 -6.65
C PHE A 119 -11.63 10.67 -6.06
N PRO A 120 -12.67 11.40 -6.54
CA PRO A 120 -14.06 10.98 -6.43
C PRO A 120 -14.33 9.70 -7.22
#